data_AF-A0A949NFN2-F1
#
_entry.id   AF-A0A949NFN2-F1
#
_cell.length_a   1.000
_cell.length_b   1.000
_cell.length_c   1.000
_cell.angle_alpha   90.00
_cell.angle_beta   90.00
_cell.angle_gamma   90.00
#
_symmetry.space_group_name_H-M   'P 1'
#
loop_
_entity.id
_entity.type
_entity.pdbx_description
1 polymer ?
#
loop_
_entity_poly.entity_id
_entity_poly.type
_entity_poly.pdbx_seq_one_letter_code
_entity_poly.pdbx_strand_id
1 'polypeptide(L)'
;EYMKETVDTFEDFSLDDEERYRAFRREMAIMDRKAEMKDAYEEGMEQGKQELVLNMLRAGISIEKVASIANLSVDVIREWGKAADHS
;
A
#
# COMPACT_ATOMS: atom_id res chain seq x y z
N GLU A 1 -8.99 -12.80 -56.54
CA GLU A 1 -9.62 -11.93 -55.53
C GLU A 1 -9.91 -12.74 -54.26
N TYR A 2 -8.86 -13.23 -53.58
CA TYR A 2 -9.01 -14.06 -52.36
C TYR A 2 -7.89 -13.79 -51.32
N MET A 3 -6.84 -13.03 -51.68
CA MET A 3 -5.77 -12.63 -50.75
C MET A 3 -6.00 -11.29 -50.07
N LYS A 4 -7.00 -10.50 -50.49
CA LYS A 4 -7.31 -9.22 -49.82
C LYS A 4 -8.17 -9.43 -48.57
N GLU A 5 -9.15 -10.32 -48.64
CA GLU A 5 -10.10 -10.56 -47.54
C GLU A 5 -9.42 -11.23 -46.33
N THR A 6 -8.39 -12.06 -46.56
CA THR A 6 -7.60 -12.68 -45.49
C THR A 6 -6.62 -11.72 -44.81
N VAL A 7 -6.26 -10.61 -45.46
CA VAL A 7 -5.33 -9.60 -44.88
C VAL A 7 -6.11 -8.60 -44.04
N ASP A 8 -7.29 -8.17 -44.50
CA ASP A 8 -8.15 -7.23 -43.73
C ASP A 8 -8.67 -7.86 -42.43
N THR A 9 -8.95 -9.18 -42.42
CA THR A 9 -9.42 -9.89 -41.22
C THR A 9 -8.31 -10.11 -40.17
N PHE A 10 -7.03 -10.08 -40.58
CA PHE A 10 -5.89 -10.27 -39.68
C PHE A 10 -5.43 -8.95 -39.02
N GLU A 11 -5.57 -7.82 -39.72
CA GLU A 11 -5.31 -6.49 -39.14
C GLU A 11 -6.34 -6.13 -38.06
N ASP A 12 -7.62 -6.46 -38.24
CA ASP A 12 -8.69 -6.17 -37.28
C ASP A 12 -8.53 -6.96 -35.96
N PHE A 13 -8.10 -8.23 -36.04
CA PHE A 13 -7.77 -9.05 -34.87
C PHE A 13 -6.56 -8.49 -34.10
N SER A 14 -5.58 -7.93 -34.81
CA SER A 14 -4.36 -7.38 -34.20
C SER A 14 -4.60 -6.05 -33.48
N LEU A 15 -5.54 -5.23 -33.98
CA LEU A 15 -5.92 -3.97 -33.34
C LEU A 15 -6.79 -4.21 -32.10
N ASP A 16 -7.73 -5.17 -32.15
CA ASP A 16 -8.55 -5.57 -31.00
C ASP A 16 -7.67 -6.22 -29.91
N ASP A 17 -6.69 -7.05 -30.28
CA ASP A 17 -5.73 -7.63 -29.32
C ASP A 17 -4.75 -6.60 -28.74
N GLU A 18 -4.27 -5.63 -29.54
CA GLU A 18 -3.42 -4.57 -29.03
C GLU A 18 -4.19 -3.61 -28.11
N GLU A 19 -5.42 -3.25 -28.45
CA GLU A 19 -6.29 -2.44 -27.58
C GLU A 19 -6.66 -3.17 -26.29
N ARG A 20 -7.01 -4.46 -26.36
CA ARG A 20 -7.21 -5.32 -25.17
C ARG A 20 -5.96 -5.38 -24.30
N TYR A 21 -4.79 -5.56 -24.90
CA TYR A 21 -3.52 -5.58 -24.17
C TYR A 21 -3.18 -4.22 -23.54
N ARG A 22 -3.42 -3.12 -24.24
CA ARG A 22 -3.25 -1.75 -23.71
C ARG A 22 -4.24 -1.48 -22.56
N ALA A 23 -5.49 -1.91 -22.68
CA ALA A 23 -6.49 -1.79 -21.62
C ALA A 23 -6.11 -2.62 -20.39
N PHE A 24 -5.67 -3.87 -20.59
CA PHE A 24 -5.17 -4.72 -19.51
C PHE A 24 -3.98 -4.10 -18.78
N ARG A 25 -2.99 -3.57 -19.50
CA ARG A 25 -1.84 -2.90 -18.87
C ARG A 25 -2.22 -1.64 -18.10
N ARG A 26 -3.20 -0.87 -18.59
CA ARG A 26 -3.72 0.29 -17.85
C ARG A 26 -4.40 -0.13 -16.57
N GLU A 27 -5.23 -1.18 -16.62
CA GLU A 27 -5.91 -1.70 -15.43
C GLU A 27 -4.90 -2.21 -14.40
N MET A 28 -3.90 -2.98 -14.83
CA MET A 28 -2.82 -3.44 -13.96
C MET A 28 -2.08 -2.26 -13.31
N ALA A 29 -1.69 -1.24 -14.07
CA ALA A 29 -1.02 -0.06 -13.52
C ALA A 29 -1.91 0.73 -12.52
N ILE A 30 -3.23 0.74 -12.72
CA ILE A 30 -4.17 1.34 -11.77
C ILE A 30 -4.25 0.49 -10.50
N MET A 31 -4.28 -0.84 -10.62
CA MET A 31 -4.31 -1.76 -9.49
C MET A 31 -3.02 -1.68 -8.67
N ASP A 32 -1.86 -1.66 -9.32
CA ASP A 32 -0.56 -1.51 -8.67
C ASP A 32 -0.50 -0.19 -7.90
N ARG A 33 -0.88 0.93 -8.53
CA ARG A 33 -0.94 2.23 -7.85
C ARG A 33 -1.91 2.24 -6.66
N LYS A 34 -3.06 1.56 -6.77
CA LYS A 34 -4.01 1.44 -5.66
C LYS A 34 -3.42 0.63 -4.51
N ALA A 35 -2.67 -0.44 -4.81
CA ALA A 35 -1.98 -1.23 -3.80
C ALA A 35 -0.90 -0.40 -3.10
N GLU A 36 -0.03 0.27 -3.87
CA GLU A 36 1.01 1.18 -3.32
C GLU A 36 0.41 2.26 -2.42
N MET A 37 -0.71 2.87 -2.82
CA MET A 37 -1.40 3.89 -2.02
C MET A 37 -1.99 3.32 -0.73
N LYS A 38 -2.51 2.09 -0.78
CA LYS A 38 -3.05 1.41 0.39
C LYS A 38 -1.92 1.09 1.38
N ASP A 39 -0.82 0.53 0.89
CA ASP A 39 0.34 0.19 1.71
C ASP A 39 0.93 1.45 2.36
N ALA A 40 1.12 2.53 1.59
CA ALA A 40 1.58 3.81 2.13
C ALA A 40 0.63 4.42 3.18
N TYR A 41 -0.68 4.23 3.02
CA TYR A 41 -1.66 4.67 4.02
C TYR A 41 -1.57 3.84 5.31
N GLU A 42 -1.45 2.51 5.19
CA GLU A 42 -1.31 1.61 6.33
C GLU A 42 -0.01 1.88 7.10
N GLU A 43 1.12 2.04 6.39
CA GLU A 43 2.41 2.43 6.98
C GLU A 43 2.32 3.78 7.69
N GLY A 44 1.71 4.78 7.06
CA GLY A 44 1.54 6.12 7.67
C GLY A 44 0.68 6.10 8.93
N MET A 45 -0.36 5.27 8.95
CA MET A 45 -1.22 5.07 10.13
C MET A 45 -0.46 4.38 11.27
N GLU A 46 0.36 3.38 10.97
CA GLU A 46 1.19 2.70 11.96
C GLU A 46 2.26 3.62 12.55
N GLN A 47 2.98 4.34 11.69
CA GLN A 47 4.00 5.32 12.11
C GLN A 47 3.39 6.43 12.98
N GLY A 48 2.26 7.00 12.59
CA GLY A 48 1.58 8.04 13.37
C GLY A 48 1.10 7.53 14.73
N LYS A 49 0.63 6.28 14.80
CA LYS A 49 0.27 5.64 16.06
C LYS A 49 1.49 5.43 16.97
N GLN A 50 2.61 4.96 16.41
CA GLN A 50 3.85 4.76 17.15
C GLN A 50 4.40 6.09 17.70
N GLU A 51 4.43 7.15 16.88
CA GLU A 51 4.90 8.46 17.30
C GLU A 51 4.04 9.04 18.43
N LEU A 52 2.71 8.91 18.32
CA LEU A 52 1.79 9.34 19.38
C LEU A 52 2.05 8.61 20.70
N VAL A 53 2.25 7.29 20.65
CA VAL A 53 2.59 6.46 21.83
C VAL A 53 3.90 6.93 22.46
N LEU A 54 4.95 7.14 21.67
CA LEU A 54 6.25 7.60 22.17
C LEU A 54 6.15 9.00 22.80
N ASN A 55 5.39 9.90 22.20
CA ASN A 55 5.16 11.23 22.76
C ASN A 55 4.38 11.19 24.07
N MET A 56 3.42 10.27 24.23
CA MET A 56 2.73 10.05 25.50
C MET A 56 3.67 9.55 26.60
N LEU A 57 4.58 8.62 26.27
CA LEU A 57 5.60 8.15 27.21
C LEU A 57 6.56 9.28 27.61
N ARG A 58 7.02 10.09 26.65
CA ARG A 58 7.88 11.26 26.89
C ARG A 58 7.18 12.33 27.76
N ALA A 59 5.86 12.45 27.65
CA ALA A 59 5.04 13.31 28.51
C ALA A 59 4.83 12.74 29.93
N GLY A 60 5.40 11.56 30.23
CA GLY A 60 5.34 10.94 31.56
C GLY A 60 4.07 10.13 31.82
N ILE A 61 3.27 9.83 30.79
CA ILE A 61 2.10 8.94 30.94
C ILE A 61 2.61 7.51 31.16
N SER A 62 2.05 6.81 32.15
CA SER A 62 2.49 5.44 32.46
C SER A 62 2.26 4.50 31.28
N ILE A 63 3.16 3.55 31.10
CA ILE A 63 3.11 2.60 29.98
C ILE A 63 1.83 1.77 29.98
N GLU A 64 1.29 1.44 31.14
CA GLU A 64 0.02 0.71 31.30
C GLU A 64 -1.17 1.56 30.82
N LYS A 65 -1.14 2.86 31.11
CA LYS A 65 -2.19 3.79 30.66
C LYS A 65 -2.12 3.99 29.15
N VAL A 66 -0.92 4.13 28.59
CA VAL A 66 -0.73 4.22 27.13
C VAL A 66 -1.17 2.93 26.43
N ALA A 67 -0.81 1.76 26.98
CA ALA A 67 -1.26 0.45 26.49
C ALA A 67 -2.80 0.36 26.43
N SER A 68 -3.46 0.80 27.49
CA SER A 68 -4.93 0.86 27.55
C SER A 68 -5.54 1.83 26.53
N ILE A 69 -4.96 3.02 26.34
CA ILE A 69 -5.47 4.03 25.39
C ILE A 69 -5.27 3.58 23.94
N ALA A 70 -4.07 3.08 23.62
CA ALA A 70 -3.69 2.69 22.27
C ALA A 70 -4.20 1.29 21.87
N ASN A 71 -4.78 0.55 22.82
CA ASN A 71 -5.17 -0.86 22.70
C ASN A 71 -3.99 -1.72 22.18
N LEU A 72 -2.86 -1.62 22.86
CA LEU A 72 -1.62 -2.33 22.57
C LEU A 72 -1.13 -3.06 23.81
N SER A 73 -0.33 -4.11 23.63
CA SER A 73 0.36 -4.73 24.75
C SER A 73 1.50 -3.83 25.24
N VAL A 74 1.84 -3.96 26.52
CA VAL A 74 2.99 -3.27 27.12
C VAL A 74 4.30 -3.67 26.42
N ASP A 75 4.42 -4.91 25.96
CA ASP A 75 5.62 -5.42 25.31
C ASP A 75 5.89 -4.73 23.96
N VAL A 76 4.85 -4.55 23.13
CA VAL A 76 4.96 -3.80 21.86
C VAL A 76 5.44 -2.37 22.11
N ILE A 77 4.87 -1.71 23.13
CA ILE A 77 5.25 -0.33 23.47
C ILE A 77 6.72 -0.26 23.94
N ARG A 78 7.19 -1.26 24.68
CA ARG A 78 8.60 -1.36 25.10
C ARG A 78 9.54 -1.54 23.92
N GLU A 79 9.17 -2.35 22.93
CA GLU A 79 9.96 -2.53 21.71
C GLU A 79 10.12 -1.21 20.95
N TRP A 80 9.02 -0.46 20.79
CA TRP A 80 9.07 0.85 20.16
C TRP A 80 9.93 1.86 20.92
N GLY A 81 9.86 1.87 22.26
CA GLY A 81 10.73 2.72 23.09
C GLY A 81 12.21 2.40 22.87
N LYS A 82 12.58 1.11 22.89
CA LYS A 82 13.96 0.67 22.63
C LYS A 82 14.44 1.06 21.24
N ALA A 83 13.61 0.85 20.21
CA ALA A 83 13.96 1.22 18.85
C ALA A 83 14.20 2.73 18.70
N ALA A 84 13.41 3.57 19.37
CA ALA A 84 13.53 5.02 19.35
C ALA A 84 14.77 5.56 20.10
N ASP A 85 15.27 4.83 21.10
CA ASP A 85 16.49 5.22 21.84
C ASP A 85 17.79 4.87 21.07
N HIS A 86 17.70 4.03 20.03
CA HIS A 86 18.85 3.59 19.21
C HIS A 86 18.89 4.21 17.80
N SER A 87 17.88 5.01 17.44
CA SER A 87 17.76 5.75 16.18
C SER A 87 18.18 7.21 16.35
#